data_AF-A0A9E5N8T1-F1
#
_entry.id   AF-A0A9E5N8T1-F1
#
_cell.length_a   1.000
_cell.length_b   1.000
_cell.length_c   1.000
_cell.angle_alpha   90.00
_cell.angle_beta   90.00
_cell.angle_gamma   90.00
#
_symmetry.space_group_name_H-M   'P 1'
#
loop_
_entity.id
_entity.type
_entity.pdbx_description
1 polymer ?
#
loop_
_entity_poly.entity_id
_entity_poly.type
_entity_poly.pdbx_seq_one_letter_code
_entity_poly.pdbx_strand_id
1 'polypeptide(L)'
;MIEASQSWAARQIKESVEYLRQRKYDPTASMFLYFWSDPWPCLFGSGLLDYYRRKYKAYDIFEMVYSPVLVSIEWLKDKHYVGFEKTYTPGEDLKAKIWVTNDMYQQFEDASLSWCIKGPDGEVLAEGGSKLCIAVDSSEVVKNVSWPIPKDARGNFRMEAQVKDKAGKLLSANYFEFFVSASC
;
A
#
# COMPACT_ATOMS: atom_id res chain seq x y z
N MET A 1 9.63 6.41 -21.03
CA MET A 1 9.51 4.94 -21.18
C MET A 1 10.05 4.19 -19.95
N ILE A 2 11.33 4.39 -19.59
CA ILE A 2 11.94 3.75 -18.40
C ILE A 2 11.20 4.09 -17.09
N GLU A 3 10.81 5.35 -16.92
CA GLU A 3 10.13 5.76 -15.70
C GLU A 3 8.77 5.09 -15.54
N ALA A 4 7.96 5.09 -16.61
CA ALA A 4 6.64 4.47 -16.62
C ALA A 4 6.72 2.96 -16.36
N SER A 5 7.68 2.26 -16.97
CA SER A 5 7.86 0.81 -16.75
C SER A 5 8.29 0.49 -15.32
N GLN A 6 9.19 1.27 -14.73
CA GLN A 6 9.59 1.08 -13.33
C GLN A 6 8.49 1.42 -12.33
N SER A 7 7.72 2.49 -12.58
CA SER A 7 6.57 2.84 -11.73
C SER A 7 5.49 1.76 -11.79
N TRP A 8 5.23 1.19 -12.97
CA TRP A 8 4.31 0.06 -13.12
C TRP A 8 4.80 -1.19 -12.36
N ALA A 9 6.06 -1.58 -12.53
CA ALA A 9 6.64 -2.73 -11.83
C ALA A 9 6.60 -2.54 -10.30
N ALA A 10 6.90 -1.33 -9.83
CA ALA A 10 6.83 -0.98 -8.41
C ALA A 10 5.39 -1.11 -7.87
N ARG A 11 4.38 -0.63 -8.60
CA ARG A 11 2.96 -0.77 -8.22
C ARG A 11 2.53 -2.24 -8.18
N GLN A 12 2.92 -3.03 -9.16
CA GLN A 12 2.67 -4.48 -9.19
C GLN A 12 3.23 -5.18 -7.95
N ILE A 13 4.51 -4.92 -7.62
CA ILE A 13 5.15 -5.52 -6.45
C ILE A 13 4.46 -5.08 -5.16
N LYS A 14 4.20 -3.78 -5.01
CA LYS A 14 3.52 -3.20 -3.85
C LYS A 14 2.22 -3.92 -3.55
N GLU A 15 1.31 -3.93 -4.52
CA GLU A 15 -0.03 -4.45 -4.30
C GLU A 15 -0.04 -5.98 -4.17
N SER A 16 0.86 -6.68 -4.87
CA SER A 16 0.97 -8.14 -4.74
C SER A 16 1.45 -8.54 -3.35
N VAL A 17 2.47 -7.86 -2.82
CA VAL A 17 2.99 -8.13 -1.47
C VAL A 17 1.95 -7.79 -0.42
N GLU A 18 1.28 -6.64 -0.54
CA GLU A 18 0.20 -6.25 0.37
C GLU A 18 -0.93 -7.28 0.37
N TYR A 19 -1.38 -7.70 -0.81
CA TYR A 19 -2.46 -8.66 -0.96
C TYR A 19 -2.13 -10.00 -0.28
N LEU A 20 -0.90 -10.49 -0.45
CA LEU A 20 -0.41 -11.73 0.16
C LEU A 20 -0.25 -11.60 1.68
N ARG A 21 0.33 -10.49 2.16
CA ARG A 21 0.52 -10.25 3.61
C ARG A 21 -0.79 -10.04 4.36
N GLN A 22 -1.79 -9.41 3.73
CA GLN A 22 -3.14 -9.27 4.30
C GLN A 22 -3.76 -10.64 4.62
N ARG A 23 -3.46 -11.65 3.78
CA ARG A 23 -3.98 -13.03 3.85
C ARG A 23 -3.04 -13.98 4.59
N LYS A 24 -2.19 -13.44 5.46
CA LYS A 24 -1.31 -14.22 6.32
C LYS A 24 -2.10 -15.27 7.08
N TYR A 25 -1.67 -16.52 6.96
CA TYR A 25 -2.29 -17.74 7.49
C TYR A 25 -3.69 -18.11 6.95
N ASP A 26 -4.26 -17.34 6.02
CA ASP A 26 -5.52 -17.68 5.35
C ASP A 26 -5.69 -16.97 3.99
N PRO A 27 -5.36 -17.62 2.85
CA PRO A 27 -4.71 -18.93 2.68
C PRO A 27 -3.18 -18.83 2.51
N THR A 28 -2.57 -17.65 2.70
CA THR A 28 -1.16 -17.42 2.38
C THR A 28 -0.26 -17.65 3.59
N ALA A 29 0.59 -18.67 3.54
CA ALA A 29 1.57 -18.94 4.59
C ALA A 29 2.88 -18.16 4.40
N SER A 30 3.32 -17.99 3.15
CA SER A 30 4.58 -17.32 2.83
C SER A 30 4.56 -16.78 1.40
N MET A 31 5.54 -15.94 1.09
CA MET A 31 5.79 -15.45 -0.27
C MET A 31 7.29 -15.40 -0.54
N PHE A 32 7.68 -15.54 -1.80
CA PHE A 32 9.04 -15.32 -2.26
C PHE A 32 9.02 -14.34 -3.44
N LEU A 33 10.02 -13.48 -3.51
CA LEU A 33 10.14 -12.52 -4.60
C LEU A 33 10.96 -13.12 -5.74
N TYR A 34 10.42 -13.06 -6.95
CA TYR A 34 11.11 -13.35 -8.21
C TYR A 34 11.34 -12.01 -8.94
N PHE A 35 12.54 -11.42 -8.92
CA PHE A 35 13.77 -11.86 -8.25
C PHE A 35 14.49 -10.74 -7.50
N TRP A 36 15.54 -11.11 -6.77
CA TRP A 36 16.40 -10.17 -6.04
C TRP A 36 17.26 -9.27 -6.94
N SER A 37 17.95 -9.83 -7.94
CA SER A 37 18.91 -9.11 -8.79
C SER A 37 18.96 -9.73 -10.19
N ASP A 38 19.19 -8.91 -11.21
CA ASP A 38 19.34 -9.41 -12.58
C ASP A 38 20.68 -10.15 -12.77
N PRO A 39 20.69 -11.31 -13.46
CA PRO A 39 21.90 -12.11 -13.63
C PRO A 39 22.85 -11.60 -14.72
N TRP A 40 22.38 -10.70 -15.59
CA TRP A 40 23.12 -10.10 -16.70
C TRP A 40 22.48 -8.74 -17.07
N PRO A 41 23.14 -7.89 -17.88
CA PRO A 41 22.57 -6.62 -18.33
C PRO A 41 21.34 -6.84 -19.24
N CYS A 42 20.17 -7.02 -18.64
CA CYS A 42 18.92 -7.24 -19.34
C CYS A 42 18.06 -5.96 -19.35
N LEU A 43 17.29 -5.77 -20.42
CA LEU A 43 16.33 -4.66 -20.55
C LEU A 43 15.02 -4.92 -19.80
N PHE A 44 14.72 -6.19 -19.50
CA PHE A 44 13.52 -6.64 -18.78
C PHE A 44 13.77 -6.80 -17.28
N GLY A 45 14.41 -5.81 -16.66
CA GLY A 45 14.76 -5.82 -15.23
C GLY A 45 13.56 -6.19 -14.37
N SER A 46 13.49 -7.47 -13.99
CA SER A 46 12.45 -8.06 -13.16
C SER A 46 12.95 -8.21 -11.72
N GLY A 47 14.21 -7.82 -11.49
CA GLY A 47 14.84 -7.75 -10.18
C GLY A 47 14.50 -6.48 -9.40
N LEU A 48 14.86 -6.43 -8.12
CA LEU A 48 14.93 -5.18 -7.35
C LEU A 48 16.20 -4.38 -7.68
N LEU A 49 17.24 -5.08 -8.10
CA LEU A 49 18.55 -4.54 -8.42
C LEU A 49 18.94 -4.92 -9.85
N ASP A 50 19.54 -3.97 -10.57
CA ASP A 50 20.16 -4.25 -11.85
C ASP A 50 21.43 -5.12 -11.68
N TYR A 51 22.02 -5.54 -12.81
CA TYR A 51 23.26 -6.32 -12.82
C TYR A 51 24.43 -5.63 -12.07
N TYR A 52 24.46 -4.29 -12.07
CA TYR A 52 25.47 -3.47 -11.39
C TYR A 52 25.08 -3.11 -9.95
N ARG A 53 24.03 -3.74 -9.39
CA ARG A 53 23.49 -3.49 -8.05
C ARG A 53 22.92 -2.08 -7.83
N ARG A 54 22.49 -1.42 -8.90
CA ARG A 54 21.74 -0.17 -8.82
C ARG A 54 20.28 -0.51 -8.53
N LYS A 55 19.68 0.26 -7.62
CA LYS A 55 18.29 0.08 -7.20
C LYS A 55 17.33 0.49 -8.32
N TYR A 56 16.35 -0.35 -8.60
CA TYR A 56 15.13 0.05 -9.30
C TYR A 56 14.15 0.71 -8.31
N LYS A 57 13.17 1.48 -8.82
CA LYS A 57 12.10 2.03 -7.98
C LYS A 57 11.36 0.96 -7.15
N ALA A 58 11.28 -0.26 -7.69
CA ALA A 58 10.71 -1.42 -7.00
C ALA A 58 11.43 -1.77 -5.69
N TYR A 59 12.73 -1.47 -5.56
CA TYR A 59 13.50 -1.73 -4.34
C TYR A 59 12.93 -0.96 -3.15
N ASP A 60 12.76 0.36 -3.30
CA ASP A 60 12.32 1.23 -2.19
C ASP A 60 10.87 0.92 -1.80
N ILE A 61 10.04 0.55 -2.77
CA ILE A 61 8.68 0.07 -2.54
C ILE A 61 8.68 -1.27 -1.83
N PHE A 62 9.52 -2.23 -2.25
CA PHE A 62 9.63 -3.52 -1.58
C PHE A 62 10.11 -3.36 -0.14
N GLU A 63 11.08 -2.48 0.12
CA GLU A 63 11.55 -2.12 1.47
C GLU A 63 10.40 -1.60 2.34
N MET A 64 9.52 -0.74 1.79
CA MET A 64 8.33 -0.25 2.47
C MET A 64 7.33 -1.37 2.78
N VAL A 65 6.97 -2.20 1.80
CA VAL A 65 5.93 -3.24 1.97
C VAL A 65 6.43 -4.51 2.65
N TYR A 66 7.75 -4.66 2.85
CA TYR A 66 8.36 -5.77 3.58
C TYR A 66 8.80 -5.37 5.00
N SER A 67 8.31 -4.24 5.51
CA SER A 67 8.59 -3.80 6.89
C SER A 67 8.01 -4.78 7.93
N PRO A 68 8.65 -4.95 9.12
CA PRO A 68 8.21 -5.90 10.14
C PRO A 68 6.78 -5.67 10.62
N VAL A 69 6.37 -4.40 10.71
CA VAL A 69 4.98 -3.99 10.88
C VAL A 69 4.58 -3.28 9.59
N LEU A 70 3.48 -3.68 8.98
CA LEU A 70 2.95 -3.10 7.74
C LEU A 70 1.55 -2.59 7.97
N VAL A 71 1.32 -1.31 7.67
CA VAL A 71 -0.03 -0.81 7.39
C VAL A 71 -0.29 -0.93 5.90
N SER A 72 -1.41 -1.51 5.50
CA SER A 72 -1.79 -1.62 4.09
C SER A 72 -3.25 -1.25 3.87
N ILE A 73 -3.59 -0.87 2.65
CA ILE A 73 -4.92 -0.39 2.29
C ILE A 73 -5.47 -1.34 1.21
N GLU A 74 -6.48 -2.12 1.55
CA GLU A 74 -7.16 -3.02 0.62
C GLU A 74 -8.28 -2.27 -0.11
N TRP A 75 -8.21 -2.28 -1.43
CA TRP A 75 -9.23 -1.75 -2.32
C TRP A 75 -10.37 -2.75 -2.49
N LEU A 76 -11.60 -2.36 -2.12
CA LEU A 76 -12.74 -3.30 -2.12
C LEU A 76 -13.54 -3.35 -3.42
N LYS A 77 -13.30 -2.44 -4.38
CA LYS A 77 -14.09 -2.38 -5.63
C LYS A 77 -13.86 -3.61 -6.49
N ASP A 78 -12.60 -3.87 -6.85
CA ASP A 78 -12.21 -5.08 -7.57
C ASP A 78 -10.94 -5.70 -6.95
N LYS A 79 -11.16 -6.70 -6.09
CA LYS A 79 -10.10 -7.33 -5.29
C LYS A 79 -9.10 -8.13 -6.12
N HIS A 80 -9.45 -8.51 -7.35
CA HIS A 80 -8.58 -9.31 -8.22
C HIS A 80 -7.76 -8.44 -9.17
N TYR A 81 -8.06 -7.15 -9.23
CA TYR A 81 -7.34 -6.20 -10.06
C TYR A 81 -6.11 -5.69 -9.29
N VAL A 82 -5.00 -6.42 -9.36
CA VAL A 82 -3.74 -6.13 -8.65
C VAL A 82 -2.73 -5.50 -9.60
N GLY A 83 -2.05 -4.45 -9.14
CA GLY A 83 -0.94 -3.74 -9.76
C GLY A 83 -1.28 -2.88 -10.99
N PHE A 84 -2.55 -2.87 -11.39
CA PHE A 84 -3.09 -1.92 -12.35
C PHE A 84 -3.58 -0.63 -11.67
N GLU A 85 -3.68 0.44 -12.46
CA GLU A 85 -4.20 1.73 -12.00
C GLU A 85 -5.66 1.63 -11.57
N LYS A 86 -5.98 2.23 -10.42
CA LYS A 86 -7.32 2.17 -9.83
C LYS A 86 -8.12 3.36 -10.31
N THR A 87 -9.20 3.11 -11.04
CA THR A 87 -10.03 4.17 -11.59
C THR A 87 -11.41 4.23 -10.94
N TYR A 88 -11.83 5.44 -10.64
CA TYR A 88 -13.12 5.78 -10.07
C TYR A 88 -13.86 6.76 -10.97
N THR A 89 -15.20 6.68 -10.92
CA THR A 89 -16.05 7.73 -11.50
C THR A 89 -16.51 8.70 -10.40
N PRO A 90 -16.72 9.99 -10.71
CA PRO A 90 -17.13 10.97 -9.71
C PRO A 90 -18.50 10.61 -9.14
N GLY A 91 -18.67 10.69 -7.83
CA GLY A 91 -19.90 10.27 -7.14
C GLY A 91 -19.94 8.80 -6.71
N GLU A 92 -18.91 7.99 -7.02
CA GLU A 92 -18.75 6.66 -6.43
C GLU A 92 -18.22 6.73 -4.99
N ASP A 93 -18.42 5.65 -4.22
CA ASP A 93 -17.85 5.51 -2.88
C ASP A 93 -16.49 4.77 -2.94
N LEU A 94 -15.44 5.42 -2.45
CA LEU A 94 -14.19 4.76 -2.11
C LEU A 94 -14.40 3.91 -0.86
N LYS A 95 -14.47 2.60 -1.03
CA LYS A 95 -14.49 1.62 0.06
C LYS A 95 -13.13 0.94 0.17
N ALA A 96 -12.46 1.14 1.31
CA ALA A 96 -11.16 0.59 1.59
C ALA A 96 -11.11 -0.02 2.99
N LYS A 97 -10.27 -1.05 3.18
CA LYS A 97 -9.94 -1.59 4.50
C LYS A 97 -8.49 -1.28 4.82
N ILE A 98 -8.26 -0.69 5.99
CA ILE A 98 -6.90 -0.55 6.52
C ILE A 98 -6.60 -1.82 7.30
N TRP A 99 -5.55 -2.49 6.86
CA TRP A 99 -4.98 -3.67 7.49
C TRP A 99 -3.71 -3.29 8.23
N VAL A 100 -3.45 -3.97 9.35
CA VAL A 100 -2.17 -3.91 10.05
C VAL A 100 -1.66 -5.34 10.20
N THR A 101 -0.48 -5.58 9.65
CA THR A 101 0.24 -6.85 9.75
C THR A 101 1.44 -6.66 10.65
N ASN A 102 1.63 -7.55 11.63
CA ASN A 102 2.79 -7.62 12.50
C ASN A 102 3.46 -8.97 12.33
N ASP A 103 4.72 -8.97 11.91
CA ASP A 103 5.53 -10.18 11.80
C ASP A 103 6.46 -10.36 13.00
N MET A 104 6.42 -9.46 13.98
CA MET A 104 7.24 -9.56 15.19
C MET A 104 6.53 -10.36 16.28
N TYR A 105 7.31 -11.04 17.11
CA TYR A 105 6.88 -11.65 18.38
C TYR A 105 6.68 -10.62 19.51
N GLN A 106 6.60 -9.34 19.16
CA GLN A 106 6.38 -8.24 20.08
C GLN A 106 4.98 -7.65 19.84
N GLN A 107 4.23 -7.48 20.93
CA GLN A 107 2.94 -6.81 20.92
C GLN A 107 3.15 -5.30 21.04
N PHE A 108 2.34 -4.52 20.31
CA PHE A 108 2.33 -3.06 20.42
C PHE A 108 1.00 -2.61 21.03
N GLU A 109 1.03 -2.35 22.34
CA GLU A 109 -0.08 -1.72 23.05
C GLU A 109 -0.09 -0.20 22.81
N ASP A 110 -1.27 0.40 22.80
CA ASP A 110 -1.47 1.84 22.59
C ASP A 110 -0.87 2.41 21.28
N ALA A 111 -0.75 1.59 20.23
CA ALA A 111 -0.32 2.09 18.93
C ALA A 111 -1.36 3.04 18.34
N SER A 112 -0.91 4.05 17.60
CA SER A 112 -1.78 5.02 16.94
C SER A 112 -1.78 4.82 15.44
N LEU A 113 -2.94 4.54 14.86
CA LEU A 113 -3.19 4.64 13.43
C LEU A 113 -3.65 6.06 13.10
N SER A 114 -3.09 6.62 12.03
CA SER A 114 -3.63 7.82 11.38
C SER A 114 -3.67 7.58 9.88
N TRP A 115 -4.72 8.10 9.24
CA TRP A 115 -4.89 8.04 7.80
C TRP A 115 -5.49 9.34 7.28
N CYS A 116 -5.18 9.68 6.04
CA CYS A 116 -5.76 10.82 5.36
C CYS A 116 -5.94 10.53 3.87
N ILE A 117 -6.91 11.18 3.25
CA ILE A 117 -7.13 11.20 1.80
C ILE A 117 -6.74 12.59 1.32
N LYS A 118 -5.78 12.63 0.41
CA LYS A 118 -5.31 13.85 -0.25
C LYS A 118 -5.87 13.94 -1.66
N GLY A 119 -6.30 15.13 -2.02
CA GLY A 119 -6.69 15.47 -3.38
C GLY A 119 -5.49 15.72 -4.31
N PRO A 120 -5.77 16.07 -5.57
CA PRO A 120 -4.74 16.34 -6.58
C PRO A 120 -3.83 17.51 -6.23
N ASP A 121 -4.34 18.50 -5.49
CA ASP A 121 -3.58 19.70 -5.09
C ASP A 121 -2.86 19.49 -3.74
N GLY A 122 -2.94 18.28 -3.17
CA GLY A 122 -2.32 17.90 -1.90
C GLY A 122 -3.12 18.31 -0.66
N GLU A 123 -4.32 18.85 -0.85
CA GLU A 123 -5.27 19.19 0.20
C GLU A 123 -5.81 17.94 0.90
N VAL A 124 -5.93 17.98 2.22
CA VAL A 124 -6.51 16.88 3.00
C VAL A 124 -8.03 16.99 2.94
N LEU A 125 -8.67 16.04 2.27
CA LEU A 125 -10.12 16.00 2.05
C LEU A 125 -10.85 15.19 3.12
N ALA A 126 -10.17 14.20 3.69
CA ALA A 126 -10.67 13.41 4.80
C ALA A 126 -9.49 12.90 5.63
N GLU A 127 -9.68 12.79 6.93
CA GLU A 127 -8.68 12.23 7.84
C GLU A 127 -9.36 11.47 8.97
N GLY A 128 -8.59 10.60 9.61
CA GLY A 128 -9.04 9.90 10.79
C GLY A 128 -7.88 9.22 11.50
N GLY A 129 -8.15 8.82 12.73
CA GLY A 129 -7.20 8.07 13.52
C GLY A 129 -7.90 7.21 14.55
N SER A 130 -7.18 6.23 15.07
CA SER A 130 -7.64 5.36 16.15
C SER A 130 -6.46 4.80 16.92
N LYS A 131 -6.65 4.61 18.22
CA LYS A 131 -5.76 3.76 19.00
C LYS A 131 -6.09 2.29 18.69
N LEU A 132 -5.05 1.47 18.63
CA LEU A 132 -5.17 0.04 18.38
C LEU A 132 -4.12 -0.72 19.17
N CYS A 133 -4.40 -2.00 19.39
CA CYS A 133 -3.47 -2.94 19.98
C CYS A 133 -3.06 -3.91 18.87
N ILE A 134 -1.77 -3.96 18.53
CA ILE A 134 -1.25 -4.85 17.48
C ILE A 134 -0.79 -6.13 18.16
N ALA A 135 -1.52 -7.22 17.95
CA ALA A 135 -1.14 -8.54 18.44
C ALA A 135 0.18 -9.02 17.80
N VAL A 136 0.84 -9.97 18.45
CA VAL A 136 2.03 -10.63 17.91
C VAL A 136 1.66 -11.45 16.68
N ASP A 137 2.55 -11.49 15.69
CA ASP A 137 2.44 -12.37 14.52
C ASP A 137 1.06 -12.36 13.79
N SER A 138 0.36 -11.21 13.77
CA SER A 138 -1.02 -11.10 13.29
C SER A 138 -1.17 -10.32 11.98
N SER A 139 -2.32 -10.47 11.32
CA SER A 139 -2.75 -9.64 10.20
C SER A 139 -4.25 -9.39 10.30
N GLU A 140 -4.64 -8.15 10.59
CA GLU A 140 -6.04 -7.84 10.92
C GLU A 140 -6.52 -6.54 10.25
N VAL A 141 -7.82 -6.51 9.95
CA VAL A 141 -8.51 -5.28 9.54
C VAL A 141 -8.75 -4.43 10.78
N VAL A 142 -8.09 -3.28 10.84
CA VAL A 142 -8.22 -2.34 11.97
C VAL A 142 -9.25 -1.25 11.71
N LYS A 143 -9.53 -0.92 10.44
CA LYS A 143 -10.48 0.13 10.08
C LYS A 143 -11.09 -0.12 8.71
N ASN A 144 -12.39 0.12 8.58
CA ASN A 144 -13.07 0.26 7.29
C ASN A 144 -13.26 1.76 7.01
N VAL A 145 -12.83 2.21 5.83
CA VAL A 145 -12.98 3.58 5.34
C VAL A 145 -13.99 3.56 4.19
N SER A 146 -14.99 4.43 4.30
CA SER A 146 -15.95 4.70 3.23
C SER A 146 -15.94 6.20 3.01
N TRP A 147 -15.50 6.65 1.84
CA TRP A 147 -15.45 8.06 1.51
C TRP A 147 -16.18 8.31 0.19
N PRO A 148 -17.25 9.12 0.17
CA PRO A 148 -17.95 9.46 -1.05
C PRO A 148 -17.08 10.41 -1.88
N ILE A 149 -16.75 10.00 -3.10
CA ILE A 149 -15.94 10.82 -4.00
C ILE A 149 -16.80 11.99 -4.49
N PRO A 150 -16.36 13.25 -4.29
CA PRO A 150 -17.10 14.42 -4.76
C PRO A 150 -17.41 14.33 -6.26
N LYS A 151 -18.58 14.83 -6.69
CA LYS A 151 -19.02 14.74 -8.11
C LYS A 151 -18.17 15.59 -9.05
N ASP A 152 -17.48 16.57 -8.50
CA ASP A 152 -16.54 17.48 -9.15
C ASP A 152 -15.08 16.99 -9.06
N ALA A 153 -14.81 15.91 -8.32
CA ALA A 153 -13.48 15.34 -8.17
C ALA A 153 -12.92 14.84 -9.51
N ARG A 154 -11.67 15.24 -9.81
CA ARG A 154 -10.94 14.82 -11.01
C ARG A 154 -9.46 14.74 -10.71
N GLY A 155 -8.76 13.76 -11.29
CA GLY A 155 -7.31 13.65 -11.18
C GLY A 155 -6.86 12.55 -10.22
N ASN A 156 -5.61 12.65 -9.78
CA ASN A 156 -4.98 11.66 -8.91
C ASN A 156 -5.26 11.97 -7.44
N PHE A 157 -5.75 10.97 -6.72
CA PHE A 157 -5.96 11.01 -5.30
C PHE A 157 -5.04 10.02 -4.61
N ARG A 158 -4.70 10.32 -3.36
CA ARG A 158 -3.81 9.48 -2.56
C ARG A 158 -4.35 9.33 -1.16
N MET A 159 -4.61 8.09 -0.76
CA MET A 159 -4.86 7.74 0.63
C MET A 159 -3.53 7.36 1.29
N GLU A 160 -3.20 7.98 2.40
CA GLU A 160 -2.00 7.68 3.19
C GLU A 160 -2.43 7.10 4.54
N ALA A 161 -1.67 6.13 5.04
CA ALA A 161 -1.87 5.54 6.36
C ALA A 161 -0.51 5.36 7.04
N GLN A 162 -0.46 5.63 8.34
CA GLN A 162 0.74 5.43 9.14
C GLN A 162 0.36 4.90 10.52
N VAL A 163 1.23 4.04 11.06
CA VAL A 163 1.13 3.47 12.40
C VAL A 163 2.37 3.88 13.19
N LYS A 164 2.15 4.39 14.40
CA LYS A 164 3.19 4.75 15.35
C LYS A 164 3.00 3.97 16.65
N ASP A 165 4.10 3.66 17.33
CA ASP A 165 4.06 3.06 18.66
C ASP A 165 3.67 4.09 19.74
N LYS A 166 3.57 3.62 20.99
CA LYS A 166 3.28 4.45 22.17
C LYS A 166 4.29 5.59 22.39
N ALA A 167 5.54 5.40 21.97
CA ALA A 167 6.60 6.41 22.06
C ALA A 167 6.56 7.42 20.89
N GLY A 168 5.64 7.25 19.93
CA GLY A 168 5.53 8.07 18.73
C GLY A 168 6.51 7.68 17.62
N LYS A 169 7.24 6.57 17.75
CA LYS A 169 8.12 6.04 16.70
C LYS A 169 7.27 5.49 15.57
N LEU A 170 7.61 5.87 14.35
CA LEU A 170 6.97 5.33 13.16
C LEU A 170 7.29 3.83 13.01
N LEU A 171 6.25 3.00 13.04
CA LEU A 171 6.36 1.57 12.79
C LEU A 171 6.19 1.27 11.29
N SER A 172 5.24 1.93 10.64
CA SER A 172 4.96 1.75 9.22
C SER A 172 4.26 2.98 8.64
N ALA A 173 4.54 3.28 7.39
CA ALA A 173 3.80 4.24 6.58
C ALA A 173 3.60 3.66 5.18
N ASN A 174 2.41 3.84 4.65
CA ASN A 174 2.04 3.34 3.35
C ASN A 174 0.98 4.21 2.70
N TYR A 175 0.73 4.02 1.42
CA TYR A 175 -0.20 4.80 0.65
C TYR A 175 -0.89 3.98 -0.42
N PHE A 176 -2.02 4.47 -0.91
CA PHE A 176 -2.81 3.91 -1.98
C PHE A 176 -3.22 5.03 -2.92
N GLU A 177 -2.95 4.86 -4.21
CA GLU A 177 -3.24 5.85 -5.24
C GLU A 177 -4.41 5.38 -6.10
N PHE A 178 -5.29 6.32 -6.45
CA PHE A 178 -6.38 6.07 -7.37
C PHE A 178 -6.64 7.31 -8.22
N PHE A 179 -7.10 7.09 -9.44
CA PHE A 179 -7.43 8.11 -10.41
C PHE A 179 -8.95 8.26 -10.51
N VAL A 180 -9.44 9.50 -10.53
CA VAL A 180 -10.84 9.79 -10.80
C VAL A 180 -10.94 10.35 -12.21
N SER A 181 -11.53 9.56 -13.11
CA SER A 181 -11.76 9.98 -14.50
C SER A 181 -12.90 10.98 -14.56
N ALA A 182 -12.79 12.04 -15.36
CA ALA A 182 -13.92 12.93 -15.60
C ALA A 182 -15.12 12.12 -16.12
N SER A 183 -16.30 12.35 -15.56
CA SER A 183 -17.56 11.86 -16.14
C SER A 183 -17.63 12.36 -17.59
N CYS A 184 -17.74 11.44 -18.54
CA CYS A 184 -18.19 11.75 -19.90
C CYS A 184 -19.61 12.31 -19.87
#